data_AF-A0A1Y3VIQ2-F1
#
_entry.id   AF-A0A1Y3VIQ2-F1
#
_cell.length_a   1.000
_cell.length_b   1.000
_cell.length_c   1.000
_cell.angle_alpha   90.00
_cell.angle_beta   90.00
_cell.angle_gamma   90.00
#
_symmetry.space_group_name_H-M   'P 1'
#
loop_
_entity.id
_entity.type
_entity.pdbx_description
1 polymer ?
#
loop_
_entity_poly.entity_id
_entity_poly.type
_entity_poly.pdbx_seq_one_letter_code
_entity_poly.pdbx_strand_id
1 'polypeptide(L)' 'MNTEGNNLRGTAEIIIAQNRNGDTGIVRLKFNGEYSKFENLDD' A
#
# COMPACT_ATOMS: atom_id res chain seq x y z
N MET A 1 -20.04 13.44 -12.50
CA MET A 1 -18.70 13.15 -13.03
C MET A 1 -18.18 11.98 -12.21
N ASN A 2 -18.41 10.78 -12.71
CA ASN A 2 -18.12 9.56 -11.98
C ASN A 2 -16.65 9.24 -12.23
N THR A 3 -15.78 9.72 -11.36
CA THR A 3 -14.36 9.33 -11.36
C THR A 3 -14.22 8.01 -10.61
N GLU A 4 -14.92 6.96 -11.04
CA GLU A 4 -14.72 5.58 -10.57
C GLU A 4 -13.53 4.94 -11.31
N GLY A 5 -12.44 5.70 -11.46
CA GLY A 5 -11.16 5.19 -11.92
C GLY A 5 -10.29 4.94 -10.71
N ASN A 6 -10.23 3.69 -10.25
CA ASN A 6 -9.28 3.15 -9.25
C ASN A 6 -8.56 4.23 -8.44
N ASN A 7 -9.25 4.81 -7.44
CA ASN A 7 -8.68 5.88 -6.63
C ASN A 7 -7.60 5.30 -5.69
N LEU A 8 -6.38 5.16 -6.19
CA LEU A 8 -5.20 4.70 -5.45
C LEU A 8 -4.60 5.78 -4.52
N ARG A 9 -5.23 6.96 -4.44
CA ARG A 9 -4.75 8.06 -3.59
C ARG A 9 -4.83 7.63 -2.12
N GLY A 10 -3.71 7.75 -1.42
CA GLY A 10 -3.62 7.31 -0.02
C GLY A 10 -3.34 5.82 0.15
N THR A 11 -3.13 5.07 -0.94
CA THR A 11 -2.66 3.67 -0.89
C THR A 11 -1.24 3.60 -1.42
N ALA A 12 -0.39 2.81 -0.75
CA ALA A 12 0.96 2.51 -1.18
C ALA A 12 1.12 1.01 -1.40
N GLU A 13 1.94 0.66 -2.39
CA GLU A 13 2.31 -0.71 -2.70
C GLU A 13 3.75 -0.96 -2.23
N ILE A 14 3.93 -1.92 -1.32
CA ILE A 14 5.23 -2.30 -0.79
C ILE A 14 5.65 -3.62 -1.42
N ILE A 15 6.79 -3.60 -2.10
CA ILE A 15 7.36 -4.77 -2.78
C ILE A 15 8.41 -5.41 -1.88
N ILE A 16 8.16 -6.64 -1.46
CA ILE A 16 9.11 -7.49 -0.74
C ILE A 16 9.95 -8.22 -1.80
N ALA A 17 11.03 -7.58 -2.24
CA ALA A 17 11.88 -8.11 -3.30
C ALA A 17 12.77 -9.28 -2.86
N GLN A 18 13.11 -9.35 -1.57
CA GLN A 18 13.92 -10.44 -1.01
C GLN A 18 13.50 -10.77 0.41
N ASN A 19 13.28 -12.06 0.66
CA ASN A 19 13.00 -12.62 1.97
C ASN A 19 13.77 -13.94 2.09
N ARG A 20 14.75 -14.04 3.00
CA ARG A 20 15.74 -15.15 3.00
C ARG A 20 15.12 -16.53 3.25
N ASN A 21 14.06 -16.58 4.06
CA ASN A 21 13.43 -17.82 4.52
C ASN A 21 11.91 -17.79 4.31
N GLY A 22 11.41 -16.91 3.45
CA GLY A 22 9.99 -16.74 3.23
C GLY A 22 9.71 -16.13 1.87
N ASP A 23 8.45 -15.84 1.64
CA ASP A 23 8.01 -15.43 0.31
C ASP A 23 8.39 -13.98 0.01
N THR A 24 8.70 -13.75 -1.26
CA THR A 24 8.62 -12.42 -1.86
C THR A 24 7.16 -12.10 -2.15
N GLY A 25 6.84 -10.83 -2.37
CA GLY A 25 5.46 -10.47 -2.66
C GLY A 25 5.20 -8.99 -2.63
N ILE A 26 3.93 -8.65 -2.70
CA ILE A 26 3.44 -7.29 -2.71
C ILE A 26 2.39 -7.17 -1.61
N VAL A 27 2.53 -6.16 -0.77
CA VAL A 27 1.56 -5.82 0.27
C VAL A 27 1.09 -4.39 0.03
N ARG A 28 -0.22 -4.15 0.18
CA ARG A 28 -0.76 -2.79 0.11
C ARG A 28 -0.99 -2.26 1.51
N LEU A 29 -0.62 -1.00 1.73
CA LEU A 29 -0.82 -0.27 2.97
C LEU A 29 -1.48 1.07 2.67
N LYS A 30 -2.08 1.70 3.68
CA LYS A 30 -2.50 3.10 3.59
C LYS A 30 -1.29 4.01 3.84
N PHE A 31 -1.13 5.06 3.04
CA PHE A 31 -0.11 6.09 3.24
C PHE A 31 -0.76 7.39 3.71
N ASN A 32 -0.45 7.80 4.94
CA ASN A 32 -0.81 9.09 5.50
C ASN A 32 0.28 10.12 5.19
N GLY A 33 0.02 10.97 4.19
CA GLY A 33 0.98 11.97 3.72
C GLY A 33 1.26 13.13 4.68
N GLU A 34 0.34 13.42 5.62
CA GLU A 34 0.55 14.49 6.62
C GLU A 34 1.67 14.13 7.59
N TYR A 35 1.72 12.85 7.99
CA TYR A 35 2.72 12.33 8.94
C TYR A 35 3.80 11.47 8.27
N SER A 36 3.76 11.32 6.93
CA SER A 36 4.64 10.43 6.16
C SER A 36 4.68 9.00 6.75
N LYS A 37 3.51 8.45 7.08
CA LYS A 37 3.35 7.21 7.84
C LYS A 37 2.58 6.16 7.04
N PHE A 38 3.01 4.90 7.16
CA PHE A 38 2.24 3.74 6.67
C PHE A 38 1.34 3.19 7.79
N GLU A 39 0.11 2.89 7.42
CA GLU A 39 -0.91 2.33 8.31
C GLU A 39 -1.47 1.05 7.66
N ASN A 40 -2.00 0.15 8.49
CA ASN A 40 -2.69 -1.02 7.96
C ASN A 40 -3.84 -0.57 7.05
N LEU A 41 -4.12 -1.35 6.00
CA LEU A 41 -5.43 -1.27 5.38
C LEU A 41 -6.41 -1.87 6.39
N ASP A 42 -7.28 -1.04 6.95
CA ASP A 42 -8.44 -1.57 7.69
C ASP A 42 -9.31 -2.39 6.72
N ASP A 43 -9.98 -3.44 7.22
CA ASP A 43 -10.81 -4.39 6.43
C ASP A 43 -11.90 -3.71 5.57
#